data_AF-A0A7C3JB53-F1
#
_entry.id   AF-A0A7C3JB53-F1
#
_cell.length_a   1.000
_cell.length_b   1.000
_cell.length_c   1.000
_cell.angle_alpha   90.00
_cell.angle_beta   90.00
_cell.angle_gamma   90.00
#
_symmetry.space_group_name_H-M   'P 1'
#
loop_
_entity.id
_entity.type
_entity.pdbx_description
1 polymer ?
#
loop_
_entity_poly.entity_id
_entity_poly.type
_entity_poly.pdbx_seq_one_letter_code
_entity_poly.pdbx_strand_id
1 'polypeptide(L)'
;MTGKAYTTKLGAGQGIVDETRALLDLWELGIDANTLNQLALKSGQFQKRTARRIRNLVIEGFAPRYLSKDGAPAVYLKTLKAILSSNEFTQLLYLYTCRTHSILYDFVTQVYWNAYSSARDSLSIDETREFVVRANQDGKTSSPWSENMIIRVSSYLNGTCADFGLLEQGKKGIRKILPFRIESRVFVYLAYELHFSGHGDNSVLSHPDWALFGMDRADVLNEFKRLALKDWWIIQSAGDVTRIGWQYSSMEELINAFAQG
;
A
#
# COMPACT_ATOMS: atom_id res chain seq x y z
N MET A 1 2.87 -8.14 -13.48
CA MET A 1 1.45 -8.51 -13.43
C MET A 1 1.24 -9.42 -12.26
N THR A 2 0.33 -9.05 -11.36
CA THR A 2 -0.05 -9.92 -10.25
C THR A 2 -0.85 -11.10 -10.81
N GLY A 3 -0.44 -12.35 -10.55
CA GLY A 3 -1.11 -13.55 -11.09
C GLY A 3 -2.52 -13.81 -10.53
N LYS A 4 -3.14 -12.84 -9.85
CA LYS A 4 -4.44 -12.95 -9.17
C LYS A 4 -5.51 -12.16 -9.92
N ALA A 5 -6.65 -12.81 -10.14
CA ALA A 5 -7.80 -12.17 -10.78
C ALA A 5 -8.24 -10.89 -10.05
N TYR A 6 -8.63 -9.88 -10.81
CA TYR A 6 -9.10 -8.59 -10.32
C TYR A 6 -10.50 -8.75 -9.72
N THR A 7 -10.72 -8.14 -8.56
CA THR A 7 -12.00 -8.20 -7.83
C THR A 7 -12.54 -6.80 -7.56
N THR A 8 -13.80 -6.70 -7.19
CA THR A 8 -14.48 -5.44 -6.86
C THR A 8 -14.27 -5.01 -5.40
N LYS A 9 -13.50 -5.79 -4.61
CA LYS A 9 -13.31 -5.59 -3.16
C LYS A 9 -12.68 -4.25 -2.79
N LEU A 10 -11.90 -3.65 -3.69
CA LEU A 10 -11.33 -2.31 -3.47
C LEU A 10 -12.43 -1.27 -3.14
N GLY A 11 -13.62 -1.40 -3.72
CA GLY A 11 -14.74 -0.49 -3.46
C GLY A 11 -15.31 -0.53 -2.04
N ALA A 12 -15.03 -1.58 -1.27
CA ALA A 12 -15.44 -1.67 0.12
C ALA A 12 -14.49 -0.93 1.07
N GLY A 13 -13.22 -0.78 0.67
CA GLY A 13 -12.14 -0.38 1.57
C GLY A 13 -11.23 0.75 1.08
N GLN A 14 -11.30 1.23 -0.17
CA GLN A 14 -10.46 2.32 -0.77
C GLN A 14 -9.19 2.68 0.04
N GLY A 15 -8.99 3.95 0.44
CA GLY A 15 -7.87 4.35 1.31
C GLY A 15 -8.09 4.07 2.79
N ILE A 16 -9.25 4.45 3.34
CA ILE A 16 -9.68 4.22 4.74
C ILE A 16 -8.61 4.56 5.81
N VAL A 17 -7.84 5.62 5.59
CA VAL A 17 -6.67 5.97 6.42
C VAL A 17 -7.07 6.23 7.87
N ASP A 18 -8.07 7.08 8.10
CA ASP A 18 -8.54 7.42 9.45
C ASP A 18 -9.24 6.24 10.12
N GLU A 19 -10.04 5.49 9.36
CA GLU A 19 -10.67 4.27 9.88
C GLU A 19 -9.63 3.23 10.28
N THR A 20 -8.56 3.08 9.51
CA THR A 20 -7.47 2.15 9.82
C THR A 20 -6.78 2.57 11.11
N ARG A 21 -6.52 3.87 11.30
CA ARG A 21 -5.97 4.39 12.57
C ARG A 21 -6.86 4.04 13.75
N ALA A 22 -8.18 4.25 13.65
CA ALA A 22 -9.13 3.92 14.71
C ALA A 22 -9.23 2.41 14.96
N LEU A 23 -9.22 1.59 13.90
CA LEU A 23 -9.28 0.14 14.02
C LEU A 23 -8.01 -0.45 14.65
N LEU A 24 -6.83 0.13 14.39
CA LEU A 24 -5.58 -0.26 15.07
C LEU A 24 -5.63 0.01 16.58
N ASP A 25 -6.32 1.07 17.04
CA ASP A 25 -6.47 1.35 18.47
C ASP A 25 -7.36 0.32 19.16
N LEU A 26 -8.33 -0.24 18.44
CA LEU A 26 -9.27 -1.23 18.95
C LEU A 26 -8.76 -2.66 18.82
N TRP A 27 -7.86 -2.93 17.88
CA TRP A 27 -7.38 -4.26 17.58
C TRP A 27 -6.26 -4.69 18.53
N GLU A 28 -6.35 -5.91 19.05
CA GLU A 28 -5.28 -6.55 19.83
C GLU A 28 -4.90 -7.89 19.20
N LEU A 29 -3.66 -8.31 19.41
CA LEU A 29 -3.17 -9.59 18.88
C LEU A 29 -4.08 -10.74 19.35
N GLY A 30 -4.48 -11.58 18.40
CA GLY A 30 -5.35 -12.73 18.66
C GLY A 30 -6.86 -12.47 18.47
N ILE A 31 -7.31 -11.23 18.31
CA ILE A 31 -8.72 -10.97 17.99
C ILE A 31 -8.98 -11.06 16.48
N ASP A 32 -10.10 -11.70 16.12
CA ASP A 32 -10.51 -11.87 14.72
C ASP A 32 -11.29 -10.65 14.19
N ALA A 33 -11.53 -10.64 12.87
CA ALA A 33 -12.23 -9.55 12.20
C ALA A 33 -13.68 -9.38 12.67
N ASN A 34 -14.35 -10.46 13.09
CA ASN A 34 -15.72 -10.38 13.61
C ASN A 34 -15.75 -9.70 14.98
N THR A 35 -14.82 -10.07 15.86
CA THR A 35 -14.65 -9.46 17.19
C THR A 35 -14.28 -7.99 17.06
N LEU A 36 -13.32 -7.66 16.19
CA LEU A 36 -12.96 -6.28 15.89
C LEU A 36 -14.16 -5.47 15.38
N ASN A 37 -15.00 -6.05 14.51
CA ASN A 37 -16.23 -5.38 14.07
C ASN A 37 -17.19 -5.10 15.23
N GLN A 38 -17.33 -6.01 16.19
CA GLN A 38 -18.17 -5.76 17.37
C GLN A 38 -17.59 -4.66 18.26
N LEU A 39 -16.26 -4.63 18.45
CA LEU A 39 -15.59 -3.55 19.17
C LEU A 39 -15.80 -2.22 18.47
N ALA A 40 -15.64 -2.16 17.15
CA ALA A 40 -15.85 -0.95 16.35
C ALA A 40 -17.28 -0.41 16.50
N LEU A 41 -18.30 -1.28 16.47
CA LEU A 41 -19.70 -0.90 16.68
C LEU A 41 -19.96 -0.32 18.08
N LYS A 42 -19.30 -0.86 19.11
CA LYS A 42 -19.46 -0.42 20.51
C LYS A 42 -18.60 0.78 20.89
N SER A 43 -17.52 1.04 20.15
CA SER A 43 -16.52 2.07 20.48
C SER A 43 -17.03 3.51 20.44
N GLY A 44 -18.10 3.78 19.68
CA GLY A 44 -18.54 5.14 19.41
C GLY A 44 -17.59 5.96 18.52
N GLN A 45 -16.50 5.39 17.98
CA GLN A 45 -15.55 6.11 17.13
C GLN A 45 -16.03 6.28 15.68
N PHE A 46 -17.07 5.54 15.26
CA PHE A 46 -17.58 5.50 13.89
C PHE A 46 -19.01 6.06 13.75
N GLN A 47 -19.41 7.02 14.60
CA GLN A 47 -20.80 7.52 14.71
C GLN A 47 -21.46 7.96 13.38
N LYS A 48 -20.67 8.44 12.41
CA LYS A 48 -21.17 8.86 11.09
C LYS A 48 -21.36 7.71 10.09
N ARG A 49 -21.14 6.46 10.51
CA ARG A 49 -21.17 5.28 9.63
C ARG A 49 -22.23 4.30 10.11
N THR A 50 -22.98 3.75 9.17
CA THR A 50 -23.94 2.67 9.46
C THR A 50 -23.21 1.39 9.87
N ALA A 51 -23.89 0.51 10.62
CA ALA A 51 -23.32 -0.78 11.02
C ALA A 51 -22.84 -1.61 9.81
N ARG A 52 -23.59 -1.56 8.70
CA ARG A 52 -23.19 -2.18 7.42
C ARG A 52 -21.88 -1.59 6.89
N ARG A 53 -21.71 -0.27 6.92
CA ARG A 53 -20.48 0.38 6.44
C ARG A 53 -19.27 0.01 7.32
N ILE A 54 -19.45 -0.03 8.65
CA ILE A 54 -18.43 -0.46 9.60
C ILE A 54 -18.02 -1.91 9.30
N ARG A 55 -18.98 -2.81 9.12
CA ARG A 55 -18.68 -4.20 8.73
C ARG A 55 -17.89 -4.28 7.43
N ASN A 56 -18.26 -3.52 6.41
CA ASN A 56 -17.51 -3.49 5.15
C ASN A 56 -16.07 -2.97 5.34
N LEU A 57 -15.88 -1.94 6.18
CA LEU A 57 -14.54 -1.42 6.52
C LEU A 57 -13.68 -2.49 7.17
N VAL A 58 -14.22 -3.20 8.16
CA VAL A 58 -13.47 -4.20 8.93
C VAL A 58 -13.20 -5.44 8.10
N ILE A 59 -14.25 -6.04 7.51
CA ILE A 59 -14.18 -7.36 6.87
C ILE A 59 -13.52 -7.30 5.49
N GLU A 60 -13.81 -6.28 4.68
CA GLU A 60 -13.32 -6.21 3.29
C GLU A 60 -12.19 -5.18 3.11
N GLY A 61 -11.99 -4.28 4.08
CA GLY A 61 -10.91 -3.28 4.06
C GLY A 61 -9.75 -3.67 4.96
N PHE A 62 -9.93 -3.53 6.27
CA PHE A 62 -8.88 -3.67 7.29
C PHE A 62 -8.33 -5.10 7.38
N ALA A 63 -9.19 -6.09 7.60
CA ALA A 63 -8.80 -7.47 7.84
C ALA A 63 -7.91 -8.07 6.72
N PRO A 64 -8.31 -8.02 5.43
CA PRO A 64 -7.50 -8.61 4.35
C PRO A 64 -6.17 -7.88 4.10
N ARG A 65 -6.00 -6.64 4.61
CA ARG A 65 -4.76 -5.88 4.50
C ARG A 65 -3.83 -6.16 5.67
N TYR A 66 -4.36 -6.12 6.90
CA TYR A 66 -3.51 -6.01 8.09
C TYR A 66 -3.57 -7.22 9.02
N LEU A 67 -4.59 -8.08 8.90
CA LEU A 67 -4.69 -9.34 9.66
C LEU A 67 -4.11 -10.55 8.91
N SER A 68 -3.32 -10.28 7.86
CA SER A 68 -2.53 -11.32 7.18
C SER A 68 -1.30 -11.70 8.00
N LYS A 69 -0.66 -12.85 7.70
CA LYS A 69 0.54 -13.34 8.42
C LYS A 69 0.35 -13.28 9.95
N ASP A 70 -0.74 -13.85 10.45
CA ASP A 70 -1.10 -13.87 11.88
C ASP A 70 -1.21 -12.47 12.55
N GLY A 71 -1.49 -11.43 11.76
CA GLY A 71 -1.67 -10.07 12.25
C GLY A 71 -0.38 -9.26 12.37
N ALA A 72 0.77 -9.78 11.90
CA ALA A 72 2.04 -9.08 11.96
C ALA A 72 1.99 -7.64 11.38
N PRO A 73 1.35 -7.36 10.21
CA PRO A 73 1.22 -5.99 9.73
C PRO A 73 0.46 -5.07 10.68
N ALA A 74 -0.63 -5.56 11.31
CA ALA A 74 -1.38 -4.77 12.28
C ALA A 74 -0.55 -4.47 13.54
N VAL A 75 0.24 -5.44 14.03
CA VAL A 75 1.18 -5.23 15.15
C VAL A 75 2.17 -4.12 14.82
N TYR A 76 2.85 -4.20 13.67
CA TYR A 76 3.84 -3.21 13.26
C TYR A 76 3.21 -1.83 13.07
N LEU A 77 2.10 -1.75 12.34
CA LEU A 77 1.40 -0.49 12.07
C LEU A 77 0.85 0.16 13.34
N LYS A 78 0.39 -0.61 14.33
CA LYS A 78 -0.11 -0.06 15.60
C LYS A 78 1.00 0.70 16.34
N THR A 79 2.20 0.14 16.41
CA THR A 79 3.37 0.82 17.01
C THR A 79 3.84 1.99 16.16
N LEU A 80 3.98 1.79 14.84
CA LEU A 80 4.47 2.80 13.90
C LEU A 80 3.54 4.01 13.77
N LYS A 81 2.24 3.86 14.04
CA LYS A 81 1.25 4.93 14.01
C LYS A 81 1.64 6.13 14.89
N ALA A 82 2.33 5.89 16.01
CA ALA A 82 2.78 6.92 16.95
C ALA A 82 4.17 7.48 16.64
N ILE A 83 4.96 6.78 15.82
CA ILE A 83 6.37 7.10 15.53
C ILE A 83 6.51 7.83 14.19
N LEU A 84 5.74 7.39 13.20
CA LEU A 84 5.80 7.90 11.84
C LEU A 84 4.95 9.16 11.65
N SER A 85 5.39 10.01 10.73
CA SER A 85 4.56 11.11 10.25
C SER A 85 3.29 10.61 9.58
N SER A 86 2.30 11.49 9.42
CA SER A 86 1.08 11.17 8.69
C SER A 86 1.35 10.69 7.25
N ASN A 87 2.35 11.27 6.57
CA ASN A 87 2.70 10.89 5.21
C ASN A 87 3.32 9.49 5.14
N GLU A 88 4.32 9.22 5.99
CA GLU A 88 4.97 7.92 6.08
C GLU A 88 3.98 6.80 6.41
N PHE A 89 3.12 7.03 7.41
CA PHE A 89 2.09 6.06 7.77
C PHE A 89 1.11 5.80 6.62
N THR A 90 0.72 6.85 5.90
CA THR A 90 -0.16 6.74 4.72
C THR A 90 0.50 5.95 3.60
N GLN A 91 1.81 6.09 3.37
CA GLN A 91 2.54 5.28 2.40
C GLN A 91 2.62 3.80 2.79
N LEU A 92 2.72 3.47 4.07
CA LEU A 92 2.63 2.08 4.51
C LEU A 92 1.23 1.50 4.26
N LEU A 93 0.16 2.26 4.55
CA LEU A 93 -1.21 1.81 4.24
C LEU A 93 -1.41 1.63 2.73
N TYR A 94 -0.84 2.53 1.92
CA TYR A 94 -0.82 2.44 0.46
C TYR A 94 -0.16 1.14 -0.03
N LEU A 95 1.03 0.81 0.49
CA LEU A 95 1.76 -0.41 0.18
C LEU A 95 0.92 -1.65 0.45
N TYR A 96 0.38 -1.80 1.67
CA TYR A 96 -0.47 -2.95 2.01
C TYR A 96 -1.74 -3.01 1.18
N THR A 97 -2.35 -1.86 0.88
CA THR A 97 -3.55 -1.79 0.04
C THR A 97 -3.28 -2.27 -1.38
N CYS A 98 -2.15 -1.88 -1.98
CA CYS A 98 -1.73 -2.37 -3.30
C CYS A 98 -1.46 -3.88 -3.30
N ARG A 99 -0.75 -4.39 -2.27
CA ARG A 99 -0.49 -5.84 -2.13
C ARG A 99 -1.77 -6.68 -2.03
N THR A 100 -2.81 -6.14 -1.38
CA THR A 100 -4.11 -6.83 -1.26
C THR A 100 -4.94 -6.75 -2.54
N HIS A 101 -4.83 -5.67 -3.31
CA HIS A 101 -5.67 -5.42 -4.48
C HIS A 101 -4.85 -5.38 -5.78
N SER A 102 -4.78 -6.53 -6.47
CA SER A 102 -4.09 -6.71 -7.77
C SER A 102 -4.39 -5.62 -8.79
N ILE A 103 -5.67 -5.27 -8.96
CA ILE A 103 -6.07 -4.21 -9.89
C ILE A 103 -5.49 -2.84 -9.55
N LEU A 104 -5.36 -2.51 -8.26
CA LEU A 104 -4.75 -1.25 -7.83
C LEU A 104 -3.25 -1.28 -8.06
N TYR A 105 -2.60 -2.39 -7.71
CA TYR A 105 -1.18 -2.61 -7.95
C TYR A 105 -0.83 -2.40 -9.43
N ASP A 106 -1.53 -3.13 -10.30
CA ASP A 106 -1.28 -3.10 -11.74
C ASP A 106 -1.67 -1.74 -12.34
N PHE A 107 -2.74 -1.09 -11.86
CA PHE A 107 -3.09 0.27 -12.27
C PHE A 107 -2.00 1.29 -11.94
N VAL A 108 -1.49 1.28 -10.69
CA VAL A 108 -0.48 2.26 -10.29
C VAL A 108 0.81 2.07 -11.08
N THR A 109 1.27 0.83 -11.20
CA THR A 109 2.53 0.50 -11.90
C THR A 109 2.45 0.68 -13.42
N GLN A 110 1.29 0.49 -14.04
CA GLN A 110 1.16 0.51 -15.52
C GLN A 110 0.50 1.78 -16.06
N VAL A 111 -0.22 2.55 -15.24
CA VAL A 111 -0.94 3.74 -15.70
C VAL A 111 -0.43 4.98 -14.97
N TYR A 112 -0.47 5.00 -13.64
CA TYR A 112 -0.08 6.19 -12.88
C TYR A 112 1.39 6.55 -13.10
N TRP A 113 2.32 5.60 -12.88
CA TRP A 113 3.75 5.89 -13.01
C TRP A 113 4.17 6.19 -14.44
N ASN A 114 3.54 5.54 -15.44
CA ASN A 114 3.77 5.86 -16.85
C ASN A 114 3.30 7.28 -17.19
N ALA A 115 2.18 7.75 -16.63
CA ALA A 115 1.73 9.13 -16.81
C ALA A 115 2.69 10.10 -16.12
N TYR A 116 3.11 9.79 -14.89
CA TYR A 116 4.03 10.60 -14.10
C TYR A 116 5.40 10.75 -14.80
N SER A 117 6.00 9.65 -15.25
CA SER A 117 7.31 9.64 -15.91
C SER A 117 7.29 10.32 -17.29
N SER A 118 6.11 10.40 -17.92
CA SER A 118 5.88 11.15 -19.15
C SER A 118 5.65 12.65 -18.91
N ALA A 119 5.99 13.15 -17.70
CA ALA A 119 5.84 14.55 -17.28
C ALA A 119 4.42 15.10 -17.46
N ARG A 120 3.40 14.25 -17.29
CA ARG A 120 2.01 14.71 -17.35
C ARG A 120 1.56 15.28 -16.02
N ASP A 121 0.74 16.32 -16.09
CA ASP A 121 0.21 17.01 -14.91
C ASP A 121 -1.10 16.42 -14.37
N SER A 122 -1.75 15.53 -15.11
CA SER A 122 -3.07 15.00 -14.73
C SER A 122 -3.35 13.61 -15.30
N LEU A 123 -4.35 12.95 -14.71
CA LEU A 123 -4.92 11.68 -15.15
C LEU A 123 -6.44 11.81 -15.25
N SER A 124 -7.00 11.35 -16.37
CA SER A 124 -8.45 11.37 -16.59
C SER A 124 -9.12 10.07 -16.11
N ILE A 125 -10.40 10.16 -15.82
CA ILE A 125 -11.24 8.99 -15.52
C ILE A 125 -11.39 8.07 -16.74
N ASP A 126 -11.28 8.60 -17.96
CA ASP A 126 -11.41 7.84 -19.19
C ASP A 126 -10.22 6.90 -19.37
N GLU A 127 -9.00 7.36 -19.10
CA GLU A 127 -7.81 6.49 -19.10
C GLU A 127 -7.88 5.39 -18.04
N THR A 128 -8.45 5.73 -16.88
CA THR A 128 -8.71 4.74 -15.83
C THR A 128 -9.74 3.71 -16.30
N ARG A 129 -10.79 4.17 -17.00
CA ARG A 129 -11.82 3.29 -17.57
C ARG A 129 -11.25 2.39 -18.66
N GLU A 130 -10.42 2.92 -19.55
CA GLU A 130 -9.74 2.14 -20.59
C GLU A 130 -8.88 1.03 -20.01
N PHE A 131 -8.16 1.28 -18.92
CA PHE A 131 -7.42 0.24 -18.20
C PHE A 131 -8.35 -0.88 -17.70
N VAL A 132 -9.47 -0.51 -17.07
CA VAL A 132 -10.44 -1.49 -16.54
C VAL A 132 -11.17 -2.25 -17.66
N VAL A 133 -11.53 -1.58 -18.76
CA VAL A 133 -12.13 -2.21 -19.95
C VAL A 133 -11.19 -3.24 -20.54
N ARG A 134 -9.92 -2.87 -20.77
CA ARG A 134 -8.90 -3.80 -21.29
C ARG A 134 -8.70 -4.99 -20.36
N ALA A 135 -8.56 -4.75 -19.06
CA ALA A 135 -8.45 -5.84 -18.08
C ALA A 135 -9.64 -6.80 -18.09
N ASN A 136 -10.87 -6.28 -18.29
CA ASN A 136 -12.07 -7.10 -18.40
C ASN A 136 -12.11 -7.91 -19.71
N GLN A 137 -11.69 -7.32 -20.83
CA GLN A 137 -11.59 -7.99 -22.13
C GLN A 137 -10.49 -9.06 -22.15
N ASP A 138 -9.36 -8.80 -21.48
CA ASP A 138 -8.23 -9.73 -21.33
C ASP A 138 -8.54 -10.90 -20.37
N GLY A 139 -9.74 -10.95 -19.77
CA GLY A 139 -10.11 -11.98 -18.80
C GLY A 139 -9.36 -11.91 -17.47
N LYS A 140 -8.78 -10.75 -17.12
CA LYS A 140 -8.06 -10.56 -15.84
C LYS A 140 -9.01 -10.42 -14.65
N THR A 141 -10.31 -10.24 -14.87
CA THR A 141 -11.32 -10.09 -13.82
C THR A 141 -11.81 -11.43 -13.30
N SER A 142 -12.24 -11.49 -12.03
CA SER A 142 -12.78 -12.73 -11.43
C SER A 142 -14.05 -13.25 -12.13
N SER A 143 -14.73 -12.35 -12.83
CA SER A 143 -15.91 -12.61 -13.65
C SER A 143 -16.05 -11.44 -14.63
N PRO A 144 -16.67 -11.63 -15.82
CA PRO A 144 -16.99 -10.51 -16.69
C PRO A 144 -17.78 -9.41 -15.95
N TRP A 145 -17.28 -8.18 -16.00
CA TRP A 145 -17.91 -7.03 -15.37
C TRP A 145 -18.82 -6.30 -16.35
N SER A 146 -19.99 -5.88 -15.85
CA SER A 146 -20.88 -4.99 -16.59
C SER A 146 -20.30 -3.58 -16.71
N GLU A 147 -20.81 -2.78 -17.65
CA GLU A 147 -20.40 -1.39 -17.86
C GLU A 147 -20.51 -0.55 -16.57
N ASN A 148 -21.60 -0.71 -15.82
CA ASN A 148 -21.79 -0.05 -14.53
C ASN A 148 -20.70 -0.44 -13.51
N MET A 149 -20.26 -1.70 -13.50
CA MET A 149 -19.19 -2.14 -12.61
C MET A 149 -17.84 -1.57 -13.04
N ILE A 150 -17.56 -1.53 -14.34
CA ILE A 150 -16.36 -0.89 -14.90
C ILE A 150 -16.28 0.58 -14.46
N ILE A 151 -17.38 1.34 -14.58
CA ILE A 151 -17.46 2.74 -14.15
C ILE A 151 -17.17 2.88 -12.64
N ARG A 152 -17.77 2.01 -11.81
CA ARG A 152 -17.55 2.03 -10.36
C ARG A 152 -16.10 1.72 -9.98
N VAL A 153 -15.52 0.66 -10.54
CA VAL A 153 -14.14 0.25 -10.26
C VAL A 153 -13.15 1.35 -10.70
N SER A 154 -13.39 1.97 -11.85
CA SER A 154 -12.58 3.11 -12.30
C SER A 154 -12.61 4.27 -11.31
N SER A 155 -13.80 4.56 -10.75
CA SER A 155 -13.95 5.60 -9.73
C SER A 155 -13.25 5.22 -8.42
N TYR A 156 -13.25 3.94 -8.04
CA TYR A 156 -12.54 3.44 -6.86
C TYR A 156 -11.02 3.54 -7.00
N LEU A 157 -10.46 3.25 -8.18
CA LEU A 157 -9.03 3.40 -8.44
C LEU A 157 -8.58 4.85 -8.26
N ASN A 158 -9.24 5.80 -8.93
CA ASN A 158 -8.91 7.22 -8.79
C ASN A 158 -9.13 7.76 -7.39
N GLY A 159 -10.23 7.37 -6.74
CA GLY A 159 -10.49 7.74 -5.35
C GLY A 159 -9.39 7.21 -4.41
N THR A 160 -8.98 5.96 -4.58
CA THR A 160 -7.93 5.35 -3.74
C THR A 160 -6.56 6.02 -3.98
N CYS A 161 -6.21 6.32 -5.23
CA CYS A 161 -4.98 7.07 -5.52
C CYS A 161 -4.98 8.45 -4.87
N ALA A 162 -6.13 9.12 -4.83
CA ALA A 162 -6.25 10.39 -4.13
C ALA A 162 -6.17 10.23 -2.60
N ASP A 163 -6.85 9.24 -2.02
CA ASP A 163 -6.79 8.94 -0.59
C ASP A 163 -5.33 8.75 -0.10
N PHE A 164 -4.45 8.22 -0.94
CA PHE A 164 -3.03 8.02 -0.64
C PHE A 164 -2.10 9.14 -1.14
N GLY A 165 -2.62 10.22 -1.72
CA GLY A 165 -1.82 11.37 -2.12
C GLY A 165 -1.10 11.25 -3.47
N LEU A 166 -1.45 10.28 -4.31
CA LEU A 166 -0.95 10.17 -5.68
C LEU A 166 -1.66 11.15 -6.62
N LEU A 167 -2.95 11.38 -6.40
CA LEU A 167 -3.80 12.29 -7.19
C LEU A 167 -4.44 13.35 -6.28
N GLU A 168 -4.85 14.47 -6.85
CA GLU A 168 -5.58 15.48 -6.09
C GLU A 168 -6.92 14.96 -5.55
N GLN A 169 -7.32 15.53 -4.42
CA GLN A 169 -8.56 15.21 -3.73
C GLN A 169 -9.79 15.76 -4.47
N GLY A 170 -10.95 15.18 -4.17
CA GLY A 170 -12.26 15.60 -4.69
C GLY A 170 -12.77 14.79 -5.88
N LYS A 171 -14.08 14.90 -6.17
CA LYS A 171 -14.73 14.16 -7.26
C LYS A 171 -14.57 14.93 -8.58
N LYS A 172 -13.46 14.70 -9.27
CA LYS A 172 -13.18 15.30 -10.59
C LYS A 172 -13.01 14.21 -11.66
N GLY A 173 -13.48 14.50 -12.87
CA GLY A 173 -13.26 13.64 -14.04
C GLY A 173 -11.81 13.66 -14.52
N ILE A 174 -11.10 14.75 -14.27
CA ILE A 174 -9.65 14.88 -14.48
C ILE A 174 -9.03 15.29 -13.15
N ARG A 175 -7.99 14.59 -12.71
CA ARG A 175 -7.30 14.87 -11.45
C ARG A 175 -5.85 15.18 -11.71
N LYS A 176 -5.35 16.25 -11.09
CA LYS A 176 -3.91 16.54 -11.06
C LYS A 176 -3.13 15.38 -10.45
N ILE A 177 -2.01 15.05 -11.06
CA ILE A 177 -1.00 14.13 -10.53
C ILE A 177 -0.19 14.90 -9.49
N LEU A 178 -0.05 14.33 -8.30
CA LEU A 178 0.73 14.93 -7.22
C LEU A 178 2.14 14.32 -7.18
N PRO A 179 3.17 15.09 -6.81
CA PRO A 179 4.48 14.55 -6.51
C PRO A 179 4.38 13.49 -5.41
N PHE A 180 4.82 12.27 -5.72
CA PHE A 180 4.83 11.16 -4.79
C PHE A 180 6.23 10.54 -4.77
N ARG A 181 6.87 10.54 -3.61
CA ARG A 181 8.21 9.96 -3.42
C ARG A 181 8.20 9.14 -2.15
N ILE A 182 8.85 7.99 -2.18
CA ILE A 182 8.96 7.16 -0.98
C ILE A 182 9.71 7.91 0.13
N GLU A 183 9.18 7.83 1.34
CA GLU A 183 9.84 8.39 2.52
C GLU A 183 10.96 7.47 3.01
N SER A 184 12.03 8.05 3.57
CA SER A 184 13.21 7.27 3.96
C SER A 184 12.90 6.13 4.93
N ARG A 185 12.06 6.36 5.96
CA ARG A 185 11.68 5.29 6.91
C ARG A 185 10.75 4.25 6.29
N VAL A 186 9.95 4.64 5.29
CA VAL A 186 9.10 3.71 4.53
C VAL A 186 9.96 2.81 3.64
N PHE A 187 11.00 3.36 3.00
CA PHE A 187 11.97 2.61 2.23
C PHE A 187 12.70 1.59 3.12
N VAL A 188 13.22 2.02 4.28
CA VAL A 188 13.88 1.14 5.26
C VAL A 188 12.93 0.04 5.72
N TYR A 189 11.69 0.39 6.08
CA TYR A 189 10.66 -0.56 6.49
C TYR A 189 10.42 -1.63 5.42
N LEU A 190 10.21 -1.23 4.17
CA LEU A 190 9.97 -2.16 3.07
C LEU A 190 11.18 -3.06 2.81
N ALA A 191 12.40 -2.52 2.84
CA ALA A 191 13.63 -3.28 2.69
C ALA A 191 13.75 -4.42 3.71
N TYR A 192 13.55 -4.09 4.99
CA TYR A 192 13.59 -5.07 6.08
C TYR A 192 12.41 -6.04 6.07
N GLU A 193 11.20 -5.58 5.76
CA GLU A 193 10.03 -6.46 5.67
C GLU A 193 10.19 -7.50 4.55
N LEU A 194 10.82 -7.13 3.43
CA LEU A 194 11.18 -8.06 2.36
C LEU A 194 12.29 -9.03 2.80
N HIS A 195 13.34 -8.54 3.46
CA HIS A 195 14.40 -9.36 4.00
C HIS A 195 13.87 -10.43 4.97
N PHE A 196 13.09 -10.02 5.97
CA PHE A 196 12.50 -10.94 6.95
C PHE A 196 11.37 -11.80 6.38
N SER A 197 10.84 -11.46 5.20
CA SER A 197 9.95 -12.35 4.43
C SER A 197 10.72 -13.43 3.65
N GLY A 198 12.04 -13.51 3.79
CA GLY A 198 12.90 -14.55 3.22
C GLY A 198 13.51 -14.20 1.85
N HIS A 199 13.37 -12.96 1.39
CA HIS A 199 14.03 -12.53 0.16
C HIS A 199 15.53 -12.32 0.40
N GLY A 200 16.37 -12.96 -0.43
CA GLY A 200 17.81 -12.67 -0.46
C GLY A 200 18.09 -11.27 -1.01
N ASP A 201 19.27 -10.72 -0.72
CA ASP A 201 19.63 -9.32 -0.98
C ASP A 201 19.33 -8.85 -2.41
N ASN A 202 19.69 -9.64 -3.43
CA ASN A 202 19.41 -9.29 -4.82
C ASN A 202 17.91 -9.29 -5.13
N SER A 203 17.14 -10.21 -4.53
CA SER A 203 15.69 -10.26 -4.67
C SER A 203 15.00 -9.11 -3.93
N VAL A 204 15.57 -8.62 -2.82
CA VAL A 204 15.10 -7.40 -2.17
C VAL A 204 15.25 -6.24 -3.14
N LEU A 205 16.45 -6.03 -3.70
CA LEU A 205 16.72 -4.93 -4.63
C LEU A 205 15.90 -4.94 -5.93
N SER A 206 15.45 -6.12 -6.39
CA SER A 206 14.62 -6.27 -7.58
C SER A 206 13.14 -6.56 -7.27
N HIS A 207 12.71 -6.41 -6.01
CA HIS A 207 11.34 -6.74 -5.64
C HIS A 207 10.35 -5.82 -6.37
N PRO A 208 9.25 -6.35 -6.95
CA PRO A 208 8.34 -5.55 -7.76
C PRO A 208 7.63 -4.44 -6.98
N ASP A 209 7.55 -4.54 -5.64
CA ASP A 209 6.90 -3.51 -4.81
C ASP A 209 7.58 -2.15 -4.89
N TRP A 210 8.87 -2.08 -5.26
CA TRP A 210 9.55 -0.80 -5.47
C TRP A 210 8.91 0.01 -6.61
N ALA A 211 8.33 -0.67 -7.61
CA ALA A 211 7.59 -0.02 -8.69
C ALA A 211 6.31 0.67 -8.22
N LEU A 212 5.77 0.34 -7.04
CA LEU A 212 4.67 1.11 -6.44
C LEU A 212 5.08 2.54 -6.09
N PHE A 213 6.38 2.76 -5.90
CA PHE A 213 6.98 4.08 -5.65
C PHE A 213 7.70 4.64 -6.89
N GLY A 214 7.49 4.03 -8.06
CA GLY A 214 8.09 4.49 -9.32
C GLY A 214 9.59 4.22 -9.40
N MET A 215 10.12 3.34 -8.56
CA MET A 215 11.55 3.04 -8.49
C MET A 215 11.88 1.78 -9.28
N ASP A 216 12.91 1.86 -10.10
CA ASP A 216 13.55 0.68 -10.69
C ASP A 216 14.68 0.14 -9.79
N ARG A 217 15.33 -0.96 -10.22
CA ARG A 217 16.43 -1.57 -9.43
C ARG A 217 17.59 -0.60 -9.19
N ALA A 218 17.91 0.25 -10.15
CA ALA A 218 19.01 1.20 -10.04
C ALA A 218 18.67 2.31 -9.03
N ASP A 219 17.44 2.83 -9.08
CA ASP A 219 16.92 3.78 -8.10
C ASP A 219 16.98 3.19 -6.68
N VAL A 220 16.53 1.94 -6.53
CA VAL A 220 16.54 1.22 -5.24
C VAL A 220 17.98 1.07 -4.74
N LEU A 221 18.91 0.60 -5.58
CA LEU A 221 20.32 0.45 -5.18
C LEU A 221 20.95 1.79 -4.76
N ASN A 222 20.65 2.88 -5.47
CA ASN A 222 21.14 4.20 -5.13
C ASN A 222 20.58 4.67 -3.77
N GLU A 223 19.29 4.42 -3.52
CA GLU A 223 18.65 4.75 -2.25
C GLU A 223 19.20 3.91 -1.10
N PHE A 224 19.50 2.63 -1.32
CA PHE A 224 20.22 1.78 -0.36
C PHE A 224 21.60 2.35 -0.01
N LYS A 225 22.39 2.77 -1.02
CA LYS A 225 23.71 3.39 -0.79
C LYS A 225 23.59 4.69 0.00
N ARG A 226 22.58 5.51 -0.30
CA ARG A 226 22.32 6.78 0.40
C ARG A 226 21.97 6.55 1.87
N LEU A 227 21.11 5.58 2.16
CA LEU A 227 20.63 5.28 3.50
C LEU A 227 21.61 4.44 4.33
N ALA A 228 22.56 3.75 3.70
CA ALA A 228 23.68 3.10 4.39
C ALA A 228 24.51 4.09 5.21
N LEU A 229 24.56 5.38 4.82
CA LEU A 229 25.21 6.46 5.57
C LEU A 229 24.54 6.79 6.91
N LYS A 230 23.36 6.23 7.17
CA LYS A 230 22.61 6.37 8.43
C LYS A 230 22.62 5.08 9.26
N ASP A 231 23.56 4.18 8.97
CA ASP A 231 23.77 2.92 9.69
C ASP A 231 22.56 1.98 9.73
N TRP A 232 21.63 2.10 8.78
CA TRP A 232 20.53 1.14 8.61
C TRP A 232 21.02 -0.23 8.15
N TRP A 233 22.12 -0.27 7.40
CA TRP A 233 22.74 -1.47 6.85
C TRP A 233 24.11 -1.11 6.27
N ILE A 234 24.90 -2.14 5.99
CA ILE A 234 26.13 -2.03 5.19
C ILE A 234 25.82 -2.63 3.82
N ILE A 235 26.11 -1.91 2.74
CA ILE A 235 25.90 -2.42 1.38
C ILE A 235 27.22 -2.51 0.61
N GLN A 236 27.45 -3.65 -0.02
CA GLN A 236 28.59 -3.90 -0.89
C GLN A 236 28.07 -4.41 -2.24
N SER A 237 28.47 -3.74 -3.32
CA SER A 237 27.99 -4.05 -4.66
C SER A 237 29.17 -4.16 -5.62
N ALA A 238 29.25 -5.28 -6.34
CA ALA A 238 30.26 -5.56 -7.34
C ALA A 238 29.62 -6.25 -8.55
N GLY A 239 29.59 -5.57 -9.70
CA GLY A 239 28.83 -6.01 -10.86
C GLY A 239 27.34 -6.17 -10.52
N ASP A 240 26.77 -7.32 -10.87
CA ASP A 240 25.37 -7.64 -10.59
C ASP A 240 25.11 -8.19 -9.19
N VAL A 241 26.18 -8.47 -8.43
CA VAL A 241 26.08 -9.06 -7.09
C VAL A 241 26.09 -7.96 -6.05
N THR A 242 25.04 -7.92 -5.24
CA THR A 242 24.99 -7.06 -4.06
C THR A 242 24.80 -7.89 -2.81
N ARG A 243 25.55 -7.53 -1.75
CA ARG A 243 25.44 -8.08 -0.41
C ARG A 243 25.03 -6.96 0.56
N ILE A 244 24.09 -7.26 1.44
CA ILE A 244 23.55 -6.35 2.44
C ILE A 244 23.82 -6.96 3.82
N GLY A 245 24.58 -6.25 4.64
CA GLY A 245 24.72 -6.50 6.07
C GLY A 245 23.61 -5.76 6.81
N TRP A 246 22.58 -6.50 7.22
CA TRP A 246 21.42 -5.98 7.94
C TRP A 246 21.79 -5.70 9.40
N GLN A 247 21.50 -4.49 9.88
CA GLN A 247 21.85 -4.04 11.23
C GLN A 247 20.92 -4.61 12.30
N TYR A 248 19.64 -4.75 12.00
CA TYR A 248 18.62 -5.26 12.92
C TYR A 248 18.28 -6.72 12.60
N SER A 249 17.99 -7.51 13.63
CA SER A 249 17.71 -8.94 13.53
C SER A 249 16.22 -9.26 13.50
N SER A 250 15.35 -8.28 13.76
CA SER A 250 13.90 -8.41 13.61
C SER A 250 13.20 -7.11 13.22
N MET A 251 11.93 -7.21 12.82
CA MET A 251 11.09 -6.04 12.56
C MET A 251 10.85 -5.22 13.83
N GLU A 252 10.74 -5.88 14.99
CA GLU A 252 10.58 -5.22 16.29
C GLU A 252 11.80 -4.36 16.64
N GLU A 253 13.02 -4.89 16.45
CA GLU A 253 14.25 -4.13 16.66
C GLU A 253 14.32 -2.90 15.74
N LEU A 254 13.98 -3.06 14.46
CA LEU A 254 13.92 -1.95 13.51
C LEU A 254 12.91 -0.88 13.93
N ILE A 255 11.69 -1.29 14.28
CA ILE A 255 10.61 -0.36 14.68
C ILE A 255 11.00 0.39 15.96
N ASN A 256 11.66 -0.27 16.90
CA ASN A 256 12.20 0.38 18.09
C ASN A 256 13.27 1.41 17.74
N ALA A 257 14.13 1.14 16.75
CA ALA A 257 15.12 2.10 16.28
C ALA A 257 14.48 3.35 15.65
N PHE A 258 13.35 3.23 14.94
CA PHE A 258 12.61 4.40 14.45
C PHE A 258 12.08 5.32 15.56
N ALA A 259 11.87 4.80 16.77
CA ALA A 259 11.43 5.60 17.91
C ALA A 259 12.59 6.36 18.59
N GLN A 260 13.83 5.90 18.39
CA GLN A 260 15.03 6.46 19.01
C GLN A 260 15.76 7.48 18.11
N GLY A 261 15.36 7.61 16.84
CA GLY A 261 15.99 8.46 15.83
C GLY A 261 15.02 9.12 14.87
#